data_AF-A0A0G3INI0-F1
#
_entry.id   AF-A0A0G3INI0-F1
#
_cell.length_a   1.000
_cell.length_b   1.000
_cell.length_c   1.000
_cell.angle_alpha   90.00
_cell.angle_beta   90.00
_cell.angle_gamma   90.00
#
_symmetry.space_group_name_H-M   'P 1'
#
loop_
_entity.id
_entity.type
_entity.pdbx_description
1 polymer ?
#
loop_
_entity_poly.entity_id
_entity_poly.type
_entity_poly.pdbx_seq_one_letter_code
_entity_poly.pdbx_strand_id
1 'polypeptide(L)'
;MKSGSRLQSQVCDTQVIVVRASDGLLDLRCGGAPMVALDAEKDASLILDPRLSDGAVMGKRYIDEDGAELLVTKAGAGTLAVGDTPMSLKEAKPLPASD
;
A
#
# COMPACT_ATOMS: atom_id res chain seq x y z
N MET A 1 5.30 6.90 -10.82
CA MET A 1 4.28 7.37 -9.84
C MET A 1 4.85 8.55 -9.06
N LYS A 2 4.06 9.47 -8.50
CA LYS A 2 4.58 10.65 -7.77
C LYS A 2 4.03 10.74 -6.34
N SER A 3 4.75 11.44 -5.46
CA SER A 3 4.22 11.79 -4.14
C SER A 3 2.88 12.54 -4.27
N GLY A 4 1.95 12.21 -3.38
CA GLY A 4 0.56 12.70 -3.40
C GLY A 4 -0.39 11.88 -4.28
N SER A 5 0.11 10.94 -5.10
CA SER A 5 -0.76 10.03 -5.86
C SER A 5 -1.67 9.23 -4.92
N ARG A 6 -2.95 9.15 -5.28
CA ARG A 6 -3.98 8.36 -4.58
C ARG A 6 -4.29 7.11 -5.39
N LEU A 7 -4.28 5.96 -4.73
CA LEU A 7 -4.47 4.68 -5.38
C LEU A 7 -5.48 3.83 -4.62
N GLN A 8 -6.10 2.90 -5.33
CA GLN A 8 -7.01 1.92 -4.78
C GLN A 8 -6.60 0.50 -5.18
N SER A 9 -6.90 -0.42 -4.28
CA SER A 9 -6.86 -1.85 -4.58
C SER A 9 -8.00 -2.20 -5.52
N GLN A 10 -7.72 -3.12 -6.43
CA GLN A 10 -8.72 -3.68 -7.34
C GLN A 10 -9.48 -4.85 -6.70
N VAL A 11 -8.89 -5.52 -5.71
CA VAL A 11 -9.41 -6.77 -5.12
C VAL A 11 -9.97 -6.60 -3.71
N CYS A 12 -9.79 -5.43 -3.08
CA CYS A 12 -10.38 -5.11 -1.78
C CYS A 12 -10.58 -3.59 -1.59
N ASP A 13 -10.86 -3.17 -0.36
CA ASP A 13 -11.13 -1.78 0.01
C ASP A 13 -9.89 -0.91 0.22
N THR A 14 -8.68 -1.49 0.25
CA THR A 14 -7.45 -0.76 0.57
C THR A 14 -7.26 0.45 -0.35
N GLN A 15 -7.04 1.62 0.24
CA GLN A 15 -6.64 2.83 -0.49
C GLN A 15 -5.43 3.45 0.20
N VAL A 16 -4.55 4.06 -0.60
CA VAL A 16 -3.30 4.65 -0.12
C VAL A 16 -3.03 6.00 -0.76
N ILE A 17 -2.23 6.81 -0.07
CA ILE A 17 -1.53 7.97 -0.63
C ILE A 17 -0.03 7.68 -0.65
N VAL A 18 0.62 7.99 -1.77
CA VAL A 18 2.07 7.98 -1.89
C VAL A 18 2.66 9.14 -1.08
N VAL A 19 3.37 8.84 0.00
CA VAL A 19 4.13 9.82 0.77
C VAL A 19 5.46 10.09 0.07
N ARG A 20 6.19 9.02 -0.29
CA ARG A 20 7.48 9.08 -0.98
C ARG A 20 7.46 8.10 -2.14
N ALA A 21 7.79 8.60 -3.33
CA ALA A 21 7.90 7.77 -4.52
C ALA A 21 9.30 7.15 -4.64
N SER A 22 9.35 5.93 -5.17
CA SER A 22 10.53 5.23 -5.68
C SER A 22 10.14 4.55 -7.00
N ASP A 23 11.13 4.00 -7.72
CA ASP A 23 10.88 3.21 -8.93
C ASP A 23 10.19 1.87 -8.62
N GLY A 24 10.36 1.32 -7.40
CA GLY A 24 9.66 0.12 -6.95
C GLY A 24 8.13 0.25 -7.02
N LEU A 25 7.59 1.45 -6.83
CA LEU A 25 6.14 1.69 -6.95
C LEU A 25 5.57 1.53 -8.36
N LEU A 26 6.41 1.32 -9.39
CA LEU A 26 5.93 0.96 -10.72
C LEU A 26 5.20 -0.40 -10.75
N ASP A 27 5.53 -1.31 -9.82
CA ASP A 27 4.83 -2.59 -9.64
C ASP A 27 4.18 -2.67 -8.24
N LEU A 28 3.59 -1.56 -7.78
CA LEU A 28 2.84 -1.54 -6.52
C LEU A 28 1.57 -2.40 -6.65
N ARG A 29 1.40 -3.32 -5.70
CA ARG A 29 0.29 -4.26 -5.62
C ARG A 29 -0.40 -4.23 -4.27
N CYS A 30 -1.66 -4.65 -4.26
CA CYS A 30 -2.42 -4.94 -3.06
C CYS A 30 -3.18 -6.25 -3.26
N GLY A 31 -2.93 -7.25 -2.40
CA GLY A 31 -3.62 -8.54 -2.51
C GLY A 31 -3.26 -9.33 -3.78
N GLY A 32 -2.05 -9.15 -4.31
CA GLY A 32 -1.56 -9.77 -5.55
C GLY A 32 -1.90 -9.01 -6.84
N ALA A 33 -2.86 -8.08 -6.80
CA ALA A 33 -3.28 -7.29 -7.95
C ALA A 33 -2.58 -5.91 -8.01
N PRO A 34 -2.29 -5.37 -9.21
CA PRO A 34 -1.73 -4.02 -9.34
C PRO A 34 -2.68 -2.98 -8.77
N MET A 35 -2.16 -1.99 -8.06
CA MET A 35 -2.95 -0.85 -7.61
C MET A 35 -3.17 0.14 -8.77
N VAL A 36 -4.35 0.74 -8.81
CA VAL A 36 -4.75 1.70 -9.86
C VAL A 36 -5.08 3.06 -9.25
N ALA A 37 -5.17 4.10 -10.09
CA ALA A 37 -5.63 5.42 -9.65
C ALA A 37 -7.02 5.34 -8.98
N LEU A 38 -7.26 6.23 -8.02
CA LEU A 38 -8.49 6.23 -7.21
C LEU A 38 -9.78 6.40 -8.04
N ASP A 39 -9.69 6.98 -9.23
CA ASP A 39 -10.78 7.20 -10.18
C ASP A 39 -10.79 6.21 -11.37
N ALA A 40 -9.83 5.30 -11.43
CA ALA A 40 -9.79 4.26 -12.46
C ALA A 40 -10.87 3.21 -12.25
N GLU A 41 -11.34 2.62 -13.35
CA GLU A 41 -12.19 1.43 -13.31
C GLU A 41 -11.40 0.23 -12.75
N LYS A 42 -12.06 -0.57 -11.91
CA LYS A 42 -11.48 -1.81 -11.37
C LYS A 42 -11.73 -2.96 -12.33
N ASP A 43 -10.74 -3.82 -12.50
CA ASP A 43 -10.95 -5.11 -13.14
C ASP A 43 -11.65 -6.08 -12.17
N ALA A 44 -12.93 -6.36 -12.43
CA ALA A 44 -13.76 -7.24 -11.61
C ALA A 44 -13.40 -8.74 -11.72
N SER A 45 -12.53 -9.12 -12.65
CA SER A 45 -12.05 -10.51 -12.79
C SER A 45 -10.91 -10.85 -11.83
N LEU A 46 -10.27 -9.84 -11.23
CA LEU A 46 -9.18 -10.03 -10.28
C LEU A 46 -9.72 -10.49 -8.92
N ILE A 47 -8.97 -11.39 -8.28
CA ILE A 47 -9.32 -11.99 -7.00
C ILE A 47 -8.15 -11.79 -6.04
N LEU A 48 -8.46 -11.54 -4.76
CA LEU A 48 -7.49 -11.46 -3.69
C LEU A 48 -6.68 -12.76 -3.59
N ASP A 49 -5.35 -12.69 -3.67
CA ASP A 49 -4.48 -13.84 -3.38
C ASP A 49 -4.52 -14.13 -1.87
N PRO A 50 -4.95 -15.33 -1.42
CA PRO A 50 -4.97 -15.70 -0.01
C PRO A 50 -3.61 -15.66 0.70
N ARG A 51 -2.49 -15.67 -0.04
CA ARG A 51 -1.13 -15.51 0.52
C ARG A 51 -0.75 -14.05 0.75
N LEU A 52 -1.53 -13.11 0.19
CA LEU A 52 -1.34 -11.68 0.31
C LEU A 52 -2.60 -11.04 0.91
N SER A 53 -3.20 -11.69 1.90
CA SER A 53 -4.45 -11.26 2.54
C SER A 53 -4.31 -10.94 4.04
N ASP A 54 -3.15 -10.44 4.46
CA ASP A 54 -2.88 -10.08 5.88
C ASP A 54 -3.46 -8.71 6.28
N GLY A 55 -3.93 -7.95 5.29
CA GLY A 55 -4.59 -6.67 5.48
C GLY A 55 -3.67 -5.45 5.50
N ALA A 56 -4.28 -4.32 5.15
CA ALA A 56 -3.68 -3.00 5.24
C ALA A 56 -4.37 -2.18 6.33
N VAL A 57 -3.60 -1.61 7.25
CA VAL A 57 -4.13 -0.92 8.43
C VAL A 57 -4.22 0.58 8.18
N MET A 58 -5.43 1.14 8.31
CA MET A 58 -5.68 2.58 8.15
C MET A 58 -4.78 3.42 9.08
N GLY A 59 -4.25 4.52 8.56
CA GLY A 59 -3.40 5.45 9.30
C GLY A 59 -1.95 4.99 9.48
N LYS A 60 -1.61 3.76 9.05
CA LYS A 60 -0.24 3.25 9.10
C LYS A 60 0.52 3.55 7.82
N ARG A 61 1.84 3.66 7.98
CA ARG A 61 2.79 3.89 6.89
C ARG A 61 3.47 2.58 6.54
N TYR A 62 3.61 2.30 5.25
CA TYR A 62 4.28 1.12 4.73
C TYR A 62 5.45 1.57 3.85
N ILE A 63 6.58 0.87 3.95
CA ILE A 63 7.81 1.15 3.21
C ILE A 63 8.31 -0.10 2.49
N ASP A 64 8.94 0.10 1.33
CA ASP A 64 9.73 -0.95 0.67
C ASP A 64 11.23 -0.76 1.00
N GLU A 65 12.07 -1.64 0.45
CA GLU A 65 13.52 -1.59 0.62
C GLU A 65 14.17 -0.43 -0.16
N ASP A 66 13.52 0.04 -1.24
CA ASP A 66 13.99 1.13 -2.10
C ASP A 66 13.62 2.54 -1.56
N GLY A 67 12.92 2.58 -0.43
CA GLY A 67 12.53 3.81 0.26
C GLY A 67 11.22 4.45 -0.22
N ALA A 68 10.37 3.74 -0.96
CA ALA A 68 8.97 4.13 -1.11
C ALA A 68 8.30 4.26 0.25
N GLU A 69 7.31 5.14 0.35
CA GLU A 69 6.49 5.25 1.54
C GLU A 69 5.03 5.51 1.15
N LEU A 70 4.12 4.69 1.68
CA LEU A 70 2.69 4.78 1.47
C LEU A 70 1.99 5.02 2.81
N LEU A 71 0.94 5.83 2.82
CA LEU A 71 0.01 5.96 3.94
C LEU A 71 -1.32 5.32 3.56
N VAL A 72 -1.82 4.39 4.37
CA VAL A 72 -3.13 3.77 4.16
C VAL A 72 -4.23 4.74 4.60
N THR A 73 -5.13 5.09 3.67
CA THR A 73 -6.26 5.99 3.90
C THR A 73 -7.60 5.27 4.02
N LYS A 74 -7.70 4.03 3.53
CA LYS A 74 -8.81 3.11 3.78
C LYS A 74 -8.26 1.71 4.01
N ALA A 75 -8.68 1.05 5.09
CA ALA A 75 -8.27 -0.32 5.40
C ALA A 75 -8.91 -1.33 4.43
N GLY A 76 -8.28 -2.48 4.27
CA GLY A 76 -8.78 -3.58 3.45
C GLY A 76 -8.01 -4.86 3.72
N ALA A 77 -8.49 -5.97 3.14
CA ALA A 77 -7.94 -7.31 3.41
C ALA A 77 -6.61 -7.60 2.70
N GLY A 78 -6.22 -6.83 1.68
CA GLY A 78 -5.01 -7.12 0.90
C GLY A 78 -3.73 -6.58 1.56
N THR A 79 -2.67 -7.39 1.53
CA THR A 79 -1.29 -7.01 1.85
C THR A 79 -0.75 -6.08 0.77
N LEU A 80 -0.08 -4.98 1.15
CA LEU A 80 0.64 -4.09 0.23
C LEU A 80 2.00 -4.70 -0.12
N ALA A 81 2.35 -4.70 -1.41
CA ALA A 81 3.59 -5.30 -1.91
C ALA A 81 4.16 -4.53 -3.11
N VAL A 82 5.47 -4.63 -3.33
CA VAL A 82 6.11 -4.27 -4.60
C VAL A 82 6.48 -5.57 -5.31
N GLY A 83 5.85 -5.83 -6.46
CA GLY A 83 5.81 -7.18 -7.02
C GLY A 83 5.25 -8.17 -5.99
N ASP A 84 5.98 -9.25 -5.74
CA ASP A 84 5.60 -10.26 -4.75
C ASP A 84 6.17 -9.99 -3.34
N THR A 85 6.91 -8.89 -3.13
CA THR A 85 7.57 -8.58 -1.87
C THR A 85 6.68 -7.70 -0.98
N PRO A 86 6.19 -8.19 0.18
CA PRO A 86 5.37 -7.39 1.08
C PRO A 86 6.10 -6.16 1.62
N MET A 87 5.41 -5.03 1.67
CA MET A 87 5.93 -3.81 2.28
C MET A 87 5.90 -3.91 3.81
N SER A 88 6.89 -3.32 4.46
CA SER A 88 7.01 -3.32 5.92
C SER A 88 6.32 -2.12 6.56
N LEU A 89 5.69 -2.32 7.72
CA LEU A 89 5.12 -1.21 8.48
C LEU A 89 6.24 -0.33 9.02
N LYS A 90 6.20 0.97 8.70
CA LYS A 90 7.10 1.96 9.26
C LYS A 90 6.66 2.29 10.67
N GLU A 91 7.29 1.67 11.64
CA GLU A 91 7.08 1.99 13.04
C GLU A 91 7.53 3.42 13.33
N ALA A 92 6.73 4.14 14.12
CA ALA A 92 7.18 5.39 14.69
C ALA A 92 8.26 5.06 15.73
N LYS A 93 9.44 5.68 15.61
CA LYS A 93 10.36 5.71 16.74
C LYS A 93 9.62 6.40 17.90
N PRO A 94 9.58 5.81 19.11
CA PRO A 94 9.00 6.48 20.26
C PRO A 94 9.64 7.85 20.37
N LEU A 95 8.82 8.89 20.50
CA LEU A 95 9.34 10.19 20.87
C LEU A 95 10.04 10.03 22.23
N PRO A 96 11.21 10.65 22.45
CA PRO A 96 11.78 10.71 23.79
C PRO A 96 10.70 11.30 24.71
N ALA A 97 10.40 10.62 25.82
CA ALA A 97 9.52 11.19 26.83
C ALA A 97 10.12 12.51 27.29
N SER A 98 9.31 13.59 27.31
CA SER A 98 9.70 14.84 27.94
C SER A 98 9.51 14.68 29.45
N ASP A 99 10.62 14.72 30.19
CA ASP A 99 10.65 14.99 31.65
C ASP A 99 10.44 16.48 31.94
#